data_AF-A0A7C7QAB3-F1
#
_entry.id   AF-A0A7C7QAB3-F1
#
_cell.length_a   1.000
_cell.length_b   1.000
_cell.length_c   1.000
_cell.angle_alpha   90.00
_cell.angle_beta   90.00
_cell.angle_gamma   90.00
#
_symmetry.space_group_name_H-M   'P 1'
#
loop_
_entity.id
_entity.type
_entity.pdbx_description
1 polymer ?
#
loop_
_entity_poly.entity_id
_entity_poly.type
_entity_poly.pdbx_seq_one_letter_code
_entity_poly.pdbx_strand_id
1 'polypeptide(L)' 'MALTTGQIIHNRYRIARLLGQGGMGAVYRAWDVNL' A
#
# COMPACT_ATOMS: atom_id res chain seq x y z
N MET A 1 -3.38 10.77 -5.71
CA MET A 1 -4.19 10.28 -4.58
C MET A 1 -3.35 9.30 -3.77
N ALA A 2 -3.30 9.46 -2.44
CA ALA A 2 -2.58 8.54 -1.55
C ALA A 2 -3.35 7.23 -1.43
N LEU A 3 -2.63 6.11 -1.27
CA LEU A 3 -3.25 4.81 -1.04
C LEU A 3 -3.81 4.75 0.37
N THR A 4 -5.00 4.17 0.52
CA THR A 4 -5.67 4.07 1.82
C THR A 4 -5.33 2.75 2.50
N THR A 5 -5.24 2.80 3.82
CA THR A 5 -5.05 1.60 4.66
C THR A 5 -6.22 0.63 4.47
N GLY A 6 -5.93 -0.63 4.16
CA GLY A 6 -6.91 -1.65 3.85
C GLY A 6 -7.27 -1.77 2.36
N GLN A 7 -6.82 -0.85 1.51
CA GLN A 7 -7.03 -0.93 0.08
C GLN A 7 -6.30 -2.15 -0.52
N ILE A 8 -6.99 -2.90 -1.38
CA ILE A 8 -6.41 -4.02 -2.13
C ILE A 8 -6.03 -3.55 -3.53
N ILE A 9 -4.76 -3.72 -3.89
CA ILE A 9 -4.22 -3.42 -5.22
C ILE A 9 -4.05 -4.72 -5.99
N HIS A 10 -4.47 -4.71 -7.26
CA HIS A 10 -4.39 -5.86 -8.16
C HIS A 10 -4.96 -7.15 -7.56
N ASN A 11 -5.98 -7.02 -6.70
CA ASN A 11 -6.62 -8.13 -6.01
C ASN A 11 -5.65 -9.03 -5.20
N ARG A 12 -4.49 -8.49 -4.81
CA ARG A 12 -3.39 -9.25 -4.18
C ARG A 12 -2.72 -8.52 -3.03
N TYR A 13 -2.46 -7.22 -3.16
CA TYR A 13 -1.69 -6.49 -2.14
C TYR A 13 -2.60 -5.61 -1.31
N ARG A 14 -2.81 -5.98 -0.04
CA ARG A 14 -3.57 -5.17 0.93
C ARG A 14 -2.64 -4.18 1.64
N ILE A 15 -2.87 -2.89 1.46
CA ILE A 15 -2.11 -1.82 2.10
C ILE A 15 -2.29 -1.86 3.63
N ALA A 16 -1.19 -1.93 4.36
CA ALA A 16 -1.17 -2.02 5.82
C ALA A 16 -0.86 -0.68 6.51
N ARG A 17 0.10 0.09 5.99
CA ARG A 17 0.39 1.46 6.45
C ARG A 17 1.34 2.20 5.51
N LEU A 18 1.32 3.52 5.55
CA LEU A 18 2.35 4.37 4.93
C LEU A 18 3.66 4.22 5.72
N LEU A 19 4.77 4.04 5.01
CA LEU A 19 6.12 3.99 5.57
C LEU A 19 6.87 5.31 5.39
N GLY A 20 6.62 6.00 4.29
CA GLY A 20 7.23 7.30 4.01
C GLY A 20 6.73 7.88 2.70
N GLN A 21 6.83 9.20 2.57
CA GLN A 21 6.50 9.93 1.36
C GLN A 21 7.60 10.93 1.04
N GLY A 22 7.88 11.13 -0.25
CA GLY A 22 8.84 12.10 -0.77
C GLY A 22 8.33 12.71 -2.06
N GLY A 23 9.12 13.62 -2.66
CA GLY A 23 8.69 14.39 -3.84
C GLY A 23 8.32 13.56 -5.06
N MET A 24 8.83 12.32 -5.18
CA MET A 24 8.52 11.42 -6.29
C MET A 24 7.47 10.34 -5.97
N GLY A 25 7.01 10.21 -4.71
CA GLY A 25 6.02 9.18 -4.38
C GLY A 25 5.95 8.79 -2.91
N ALA A 26 5.17 7.75 -2.62
CA ALA A 26 4.92 7.25 -1.28
C ALA A 26 5.09 5.73 -1.21
N VAL A 27 5.78 5.27 -0.16
CA VAL A 27 6.09 3.85 0.08
C VAL A 27 5.15 3.34 1.16
N TYR A 28 4.48 2.21 0.88
CA TYR A 28 3.54 1.57 1.80
C TYR A 28 4.00 0.16 2.12
N ARG A 29 3.79 -0.26 3.37
CA ARG A 29 3.81 -1.68 3.71
C ARG A 29 2.49 -2.28 3.24
N ALA A 30 2.55 -3.42 2.58
CA ALA A 30 1.38 -4.20 2.17
C ALA A 30 1.55 -5.67 2.54
N TRP A 31 0.43 -6.38 2.67
CA TRP A 31 0.36 -7.83 2.82
C TRP A 31 -0.10 -8.45 1.51
N ASP A 32 0.48 -9.58 1.14
CA ASP A 32 -0.03 -10.43 0.06
C ASP A 32 -1.20 -11.25 0.61
N VAL A 33 -2.37 -11.18 -0.04
CA VAL A 33 -3.58 -11.90 0.40
C VAL A 33 -3.70 -13.30 -0.20
N ASN A 34 -2.80 -13.69 -1.11
CA ASN A 34 -2.80 -15.01 -1.74
C ASN A 34 -1.75 -15.96 -1.15
N LEU A 35 -1.10 -15.57 -0.06
CA LEU A 35 -0.09 -16.32 0.68
C LEU A 35 -0.74 -17.03 1.86
#